data_AF-A0A252B612-F1
#
_entry.id   AF-A0A252B612-F1
#
_cell.length_a   1.000
_cell.length_b   1.000
_cell.length_c   1.000
_cell.angle_alpha   90.00
_cell.angle_beta   90.00
_cell.angle_gamma   90.00
#
_symmetry.space_group_name_H-M   'P 1'
#
loop_
_entity.id
_entity.type
_entity.pdbx_description
1 polymer ?
#
loop_
_entity_poly.entity_id
_entity_poly.type
_entity_poly.pdbx_seq_one_letter_code
_entity_poly.pdbx_strand_id
1 'polypeptide(L)'
;MTIGVDDDESAFSRLEDNKGLAESWLRICGRLKGEVGEVEYRTWLTQIALGPIDGDEITLLLPTRFLRDWVRSQYGDRLNELWHNEIPSIRRVELQVARPGDPAPLPVTEVAAAPASAAPIPTEDNSPASRPVAEVRSDLVTALDSRFTFDTFVVGKPNEFAYACARRVAEKPSSVGFNPLFLYGGVGLGKTHLMHAIGAELVKSGNVSVAYMSAEKFMYRFIAAIRSQSTIEFKEQLRSVDVLMIDDLQFLIGKDNTQEEFFHTFNALVDAGRQIVVSADKSPSDLSGLEDRLRTRLGCGMVADIHATTFELRISILEAKAAASGVVVPAKVLEFLAHKITSNVRELEGALNRLIAHANLFGRPVTLEATQDVLHDILKAHDRRVTIEEIQKKVAEHWNIRLTDMSSARRARNVARPRQVAMYLAKQLTSRSLPEIGRKFGNRDHTTVMHAVNRVTELMERDAAFAEDVELMRRMLES
;
A
#
# COMPACT_ATOMS: atom_id res chain seq x y z
N MET A 1 -44.47 45.85 -37.31
CA MET A 1 -44.76 45.23 -36.00
C MET A 1 -44.49 43.76 -36.19
N THR A 2 -43.26 43.34 -35.94
CA THR A 2 -42.81 41.96 -36.15
C THR A 2 -41.91 41.65 -34.96
N ILE A 3 -42.47 40.99 -33.96
CA ILE A 3 -41.71 40.40 -32.86
C ILE A 3 -41.73 38.91 -33.15
N GLY A 4 -40.55 38.39 -33.47
CA GLY A 4 -40.31 36.99 -33.79
C GLY A 4 -40.54 36.11 -32.57
N VAL A 5 -41.29 35.05 -32.81
CA VAL A 5 -41.43 33.86 -31.99
C VAL A 5 -40.19 33.01 -32.25
N ASP A 6 -39.37 32.77 -31.24
CA ASP A 6 -38.42 31.66 -31.14
C ASP A 6 -37.75 31.72 -29.76
N ASP A 7 -38.29 31.02 -28.76
CA ASP A 7 -37.53 30.71 -27.54
C ASP A 7 -38.04 29.52 -26.69
N ASP A 8 -39.13 28.83 -27.08
CA ASP A 8 -39.72 27.77 -26.23
C ASP A 8 -39.35 26.33 -26.62
N GLU A 9 -38.79 26.08 -27.82
CA GLU A 9 -38.39 24.71 -28.23
C GLU A 9 -37.01 24.28 -27.67
N SER A 10 -36.16 25.22 -27.23
CA SER A 10 -34.80 24.91 -26.75
C SER A 10 -34.73 24.49 -25.28
N ALA A 11 -35.74 24.82 -24.47
CA ALA A 11 -35.78 24.50 -23.05
C ALA A 11 -36.22 23.04 -22.80
N PHE A 12 -37.16 22.53 -23.59
CA PHE A 12 -37.67 21.17 -23.45
C PHE A 12 -36.67 20.10 -23.94
N SER A 13 -35.92 20.34 -25.04
CA SER A 13 -34.89 19.39 -25.49
C SER A 13 -33.71 19.28 -24.51
N ARG A 14 -33.30 20.40 -23.88
CA ARG A 14 -32.24 20.40 -22.84
C ARG A 14 -32.64 19.66 -21.57
N LEU A 15 -33.93 19.56 -21.25
CA LEU A 15 -34.43 18.89 -20.05
C LEU A 15 -34.52 17.36 -20.23
N GLU A 16 -34.79 16.86 -21.44
CA GLU A 16 -34.78 15.42 -21.76
C GLU A 16 -33.35 14.87 -21.85
N ASP A 17 -32.42 15.61 -22.47
CA ASP A 17 -31.00 15.21 -22.55
C ASP A 17 -30.33 15.11 -21.18
N ASN A 18 -30.69 15.99 -20.23
CA ASN A 18 -30.09 16.02 -18.90
C ASN A 18 -30.54 14.85 -18.01
N LYS A 19 -31.77 14.32 -18.22
CA LYS A 19 -32.26 13.11 -17.53
C LYS A 19 -31.54 11.85 -18.02
N GLY A 20 -31.41 11.69 -19.34
CA GLY A 20 -30.66 10.55 -19.91
C GLY A 20 -29.19 10.54 -19.48
N LEU A 21 -28.60 11.74 -19.31
CA LEU A 21 -27.21 11.88 -18.87
C LEU A 21 -27.02 11.52 -17.38
N ALA A 22 -27.94 11.95 -16.52
CA ALA A 22 -27.92 11.59 -15.10
C ALA A 22 -28.07 10.07 -14.90
N GLU A 23 -28.93 9.41 -15.68
CA GLU A 23 -29.10 7.95 -15.64
C GLU A 23 -27.84 7.20 -16.11
N SER A 24 -27.20 7.67 -17.19
CA SER A 24 -25.91 7.12 -17.65
C SER A 24 -24.82 7.30 -16.60
N TRP A 25 -24.77 8.46 -15.93
CA TRP A 25 -23.82 8.69 -14.85
C TRP A 25 -24.04 7.75 -13.65
N LEU A 26 -25.30 7.47 -13.28
CA LEU A 26 -25.62 6.51 -12.22
C LEU A 26 -25.19 5.07 -12.61
N ARG A 27 -25.34 4.67 -13.87
CA ARG A 27 -24.82 3.37 -14.36
C ARG A 27 -23.30 3.28 -14.30
N ILE A 28 -22.60 4.36 -14.70
CA ILE A 28 -21.13 4.45 -14.61
C ILE A 28 -20.68 4.36 -13.15
N CYS A 29 -21.37 5.07 -12.26
CA CYS A 29 -21.15 5.02 -10.82
C CYS A 29 -21.31 3.60 -10.25
N GLY A 30 -22.35 2.87 -10.67
CA GLY A 30 -22.57 1.48 -10.27
C GLY A 30 -21.45 0.53 -10.73
N ARG A 31 -20.97 0.69 -11.98
CA ARG A 31 -19.83 -0.11 -12.48
C ARG A 31 -18.53 0.23 -11.77
N LEU A 32 -18.24 1.52 -11.57
CA LEU A 32 -17.07 1.96 -10.81
C LEU A 32 -17.09 1.41 -9.39
N LYS A 33 -18.23 1.45 -8.70
CA LYS A 33 -18.40 0.88 -7.36
C LYS A 33 -18.11 -0.63 -7.32
N GLY A 34 -18.50 -1.37 -8.36
CA GLY A 34 -18.20 -2.80 -8.50
C GLY A 34 -16.73 -3.11 -8.78
N GLU A 35 -16.02 -2.24 -9.50
CA GLU A 35 -14.61 -2.43 -9.90
C GLU A 35 -13.61 -2.03 -8.81
N VAL A 36 -13.82 -0.89 -8.15
CA VAL A 36 -12.88 -0.33 -7.15
C VAL A 36 -13.25 -0.72 -5.71
N GLY A 37 -14.44 -1.28 -5.51
CA GLY A 37 -14.97 -1.61 -4.21
C GLY A 37 -15.59 -0.42 -3.48
N GLU A 38 -16.47 -0.74 -2.53
CA GLU A 38 -17.34 0.24 -1.87
C GLU A 38 -16.58 1.31 -1.07
N VAL A 39 -15.44 0.95 -0.48
CA VAL A 39 -14.63 1.86 0.34
C VAL A 39 -13.91 2.89 -0.52
N GLU A 40 -13.27 2.48 -1.62
CA GLU A 40 -12.58 3.40 -2.52
C GLU A 40 -13.57 4.29 -3.26
N TYR A 41 -14.69 3.72 -3.71
CA TYR A 41 -15.76 4.49 -4.36
C TYR A 41 -16.31 5.57 -3.42
N ARG A 42 -16.60 5.21 -2.16
CA ARG A 42 -17.11 6.17 -1.16
C ARG A 42 -16.11 7.26 -0.81
N THR A 43 -14.82 6.96 -0.88
CA THR A 43 -13.75 7.89 -0.50
C THR A 43 -13.44 8.88 -1.61
N TRP A 44 -13.48 8.44 -2.88
CA TRP A 44 -12.91 9.21 -3.98
C TRP A 44 -13.88 9.61 -5.08
N LEU A 45 -14.94 8.82 -5.32
CA LEU A 45 -15.78 8.94 -6.52
C LEU A 45 -17.19 9.46 -6.21
N THR A 46 -17.66 9.36 -4.96
CA THR A 46 -18.96 9.92 -4.51
C THR A 46 -19.05 11.44 -4.55
N GLN A 47 -17.91 12.13 -4.54
CA GLN A 47 -17.83 13.58 -4.55
C GLN A 47 -17.80 14.17 -5.97
N ILE A 48 -17.88 13.33 -7.01
CA ILE A 48 -17.96 13.79 -8.39
C ILE A 48 -19.39 14.24 -8.68
N ALA A 49 -19.55 15.52 -9.02
CA ALA A 49 -20.77 16.06 -9.59
C ALA A 49 -20.71 16.05 -11.12
N LEU A 50 -21.85 15.79 -11.75
CA LEU A 50 -21.99 15.82 -13.19
C LEU A 50 -22.09 17.28 -13.65
N GLY A 51 -21.12 17.74 -14.44
CA GLY A 51 -21.11 19.06 -15.05
C GLY A 51 -21.74 19.07 -16.44
N PRO A 52 -21.64 20.20 -17.17
CA PRO A 52 -22.20 20.31 -18.51
C PRO A 52 -21.45 19.43 -19.53
N ILE A 53 -22.16 19.04 -20.58
CA ILE A 53 -21.59 18.53 -21.82
C ILE A 53 -21.42 19.70 -22.79
N ASP A 54 -20.25 19.77 -23.42
CA ASP A 54 -19.98 20.66 -24.55
C ASP A 54 -19.44 19.83 -25.72
N GLY A 55 -20.24 19.66 -26.77
CA GLY A 55 -19.88 18.85 -27.94
C GLY A 55 -19.63 17.37 -27.59
N ASP A 56 -18.38 16.91 -27.76
CA ASP A 56 -17.93 15.55 -27.47
C ASP A 56 -17.20 15.42 -26.12
N GLU A 57 -17.21 16.47 -25.30
CA GLU A 57 -16.54 16.54 -24.00
C GLU A 57 -17.54 16.66 -22.85
N ILE A 58 -17.41 15.78 -21.85
CA ILE A 58 -18.18 15.86 -20.61
C ILE A 58 -17.33 16.40 -19.47
N THR A 59 -17.87 17.39 -18.74
CA THR A 59 -17.21 17.93 -17.56
C THR A 59 -17.67 17.20 -16.31
N LEU A 60 -16.74 16.67 -15.52
CA LEU A 60 -17.00 16.16 -14.17
C LEU A 60 -16.38 17.10 -13.14
N LEU A 61 -17.20 17.50 -12.18
CA LEU A 61 -16.88 18.53 -11.20
C LEU A 61 -16.49 17.89 -9.87
N LEU A 62 -15.30 18.25 -9.39
CA LEU A 62 -14.73 17.75 -8.14
C LEU A 62 -14.53 18.90 -7.16
N PRO A 63 -14.79 18.72 -5.86
CA PRO A 63 -14.75 19.80 -4.88
C PRO A 63 -13.37 20.42 -4.66
N THR A 64 -12.29 19.77 -5.10
CA THR A 64 -10.92 20.27 -4.89
C THR A 64 -10.00 19.97 -6.07
N ARG A 65 -8.99 20.84 -6.30
CA ARG A 65 -7.94 20.63 -7.31
C ARG A 65 -7.19 19.31 -7.11
N PHE A 66 -6.97 18.94 -5.85
CA PHE A 66 -6.32 17.68 -5.48
C PHE A 66 -7.15 16.47 -5.92
N LEU A 67 -8.45 16.45 -5.58
CA LEU A 67 -9.33 15.34 -5.95
C LEU A 67 -9.46 15.24 -7.48
N ARG A 68 -9.51 16.38 -8.16
CA ARG A 68 -9.42 16.46 -9.63
C ARG A 68 -8.15 15.80 -10.17
N ASP A 69 -6.98 16.18 -9.67
CA ASP A 69 -5.70 15.69 -10.19
C ASP A 69 -5.47 14.21 -9.86
N TRP A 70 -5.93 13.77 -8.70
CA TRP A 70 -5.86 12.38 -8.26
C TRP A 70 -6.84 11.49 -9.04
N VAL A 71 -8.11 11.87 -9.18
CA VAL A 71 -9.09 11.13 -10.01
C VAL A 71 -8.63 11.13 -11.47
N ARG A 72 -8.02 12.23 -11.96
CA ARG A 72 -7.43 12.28 -13.31
C ARG A 72 -6.31 11.25 -13.48
N SER A 73 -5.41 11.17 -12.51
CA SER A 73 -4.25 10.29 -12.57
C SER A 73 -4.60 8.81 -12.39
N GLN A 74 -5.61 8.49 -11.58
CA GLN A 74 -5.92 7.10 -11.21
C GLN A 74 -7.08 6.52 -12.02
N TYR A 75 -8.07 7.34 -12.36
CA TYR A 75 -9.32 6.89 -12.99
C TYR A 75 -9.65 7.66 -14.27
N GLY A 76 -8.81 8.59 -14.74
CA GLY A 76 -9.07 9.40 -15.93
C GLY A 76 -9.30 8.56 -17.18
N ASP A 77 -8.40 7.61 -17.46
CA ASP A 77 -8.53 6.70 -18.60
C ASP A 77 -9.78 5.81 -18.47
N ARG A 78 -10.06 5.34 -17.25
CA ARG A 78 -11.22 4.48 -16.99
C ARG A 78 -12.55 5.23 -17.13
N LEU A 79 -12.62 6.46 -16.66
CA LEU A 79 -13.78 7.34 -16.82
C LEU A 79 -14.02 7.64 -18.30
N ASN A 80 -12.97 7.90 -19.08
CA ASN A 80 -13.06 8.07 -20.53
C ASN A 80 -13.66 6.83 -21.22
N GLU A 81 -13.17 5.63 -20.90
CA GLU A 81 -13.70 4.39 -21.45
C GLU A 81 -15.17 4.15 -21.08
N LEU A 82 -15.53 4.36 -19.81
CA LEU A 82 -16.90 4.13 -19.33
C LEU A 82 -17.89 5.11 -19.95
N TRP A 83 -17.50 6.39 -20.09
CA TRP A 83 -18.33 7.38 -20.77
C TRP A 83 -18.47 7.09 -22.26
N HIS A 84 -17.40 6.71 -22.94
CA HIS A 84 -17.46 6.35 -24.37
C HIS A 84 -18.33 5.12 -24.64
N ASN A 85 -18.30 4.13 -23.73
CA ASN A 85 -19.11 2.92 -23.86
C ASN A 85 -20.61 3.16 -23.60
N GLU A 86 -20.97 4.07 -22.69
CA GLU A 86 -22.38 4.41 -22.43
C GLU A 86 -22.93 5.40 -23.46
N ILE A 87 -22.12 6.38 -23.90
CA ILE A 87 -22.51 7.39 -24.88
C ILE A 87 -21.37 7.55 -25.91
N PRO A 88 -21.47 6.89 -27.09
CA PRO A 88 -20.42 6.90 -28.11
C PRO A 88 -20.08 8.29 -28.69
N SER A 89 -20.97 9.27 -28.51
CA SER A 89 -20.71 10.67 -28.90
C SER A 89 -19.77 11.41 -27.94
N ILE A 90 -19.57 10.92 -26.70
CA ILE A 90 -18.60 11.48 -25.77
C ILE A 90 -17.25 10.80 -26.02
N ARG A 91 -16.25 11.60 -26.36
CA ARG A 91 -14.88 11.14 -26.66
C ARG A 91 -13.89 11.54 -25.59
N ARG A 92 -14.24 12.51 -24.75
CA ARG A 92 -13.35 13.03 -23.71
C ARG A 92 -14.10 13.39 -22.44
N VAL A 93 -13.49 13.08 -21.30
CA VAL A 93 -13.94 13.44 -19.96
C VAL A 93 -12.95 14.43 -19.39
N GLU A 94 -13.42 15.62 -19.07
CA GLU A 94 -12.62 16.68 -18.46
C GLU A 94 -12.99 16.84 -17.00
N LEU A 95 -11.99 16.77 -16.13
CA LEU A 95 -12.19 16.91 -14.69
C LEU A 95 -11.94 18.36 -14.29
N GLN A 96 -12.92 19.06 -13.74
CA GLN A 96 -12.78 20.44 -13.29
C GLN A 96 -13.06 20.58 -11.79
N VAL A 97 -12.66 21.72 -11.21
CA VAL A 97 -12.97 22.01 -9.80
C VAL A 97 -14.26 22.79 -9.73
N ALA A 98 -15.19 22.31 -8.91
CA ALA A 98 -16.49 22.95 -8.68
C ALA A 98 -16.32 24.39 -8.19
N ARG A 99 -17.07 25.31 -8.77
CA ARG A 99 -17.18 26.72 -8.42
C ARG A 99 -18.47 26.99 -7.65
N PRO A 100 -18.56 28.09 -6.87
CA PRO A 100 -19.80 28.48 -6.22
C PRO A 100 -20.90 28.72 -7.27
N GLY A 101 -21.97 27.92 -7.23
CA GLY A 101 -23.07 27.93 -8.22
C GLY A 101 -23.16 26.66 -9.09
N ASP A 102 -22.17 25.78 -9.02
CA ASP A 102 -22.16 24.52 -9.77
C ASP A 102 -23.09 23.45 -9.18
N PRO A 103 -23.58 22.49 -10.00
CA PRO A 103 -24.45 21.42 -9.53
C PRO A 103 -23.78 20.55 -8.46
N ALA A 104 -24.55 20.20 -7.43
CA ALA A 104 -24.11 19.30 -6.37
C ALA A 104 -24.06 17.84 -6.86
N PRO A 105 -23.26 16.97 -6.22
CA PRO A 105 -23.24 15.54 -6.53
C PRO A 105 -24.65 14.96 -6.45
N LEU A 106 -25.04 14.18 -7.46
CA LEU A 106 -26.33 13.49 -7.45
C LEU A 106 -26.35 12.50 -6.27
N PRO A 107 -27.32 12.60 -5.35
CA PRO A 107 -27.45 11.60 -4.29
C PRO A 107 -27.78 10.27 -4.95
N VAL A 108 -26.88 9.29 -4.80
CA VAL A 108 -27.11 7.91 -5.24
C VAL A 108 -28.18 7.33 -4.32
N THR A 109 -29.45 7.61 -4.63
CA THR A 109 -30.59 7.07 -3.90
C THR A 109 -30.73 5.62 -4.36
N GLU A 110 -30.62 4.69 -3.41
CA GLU A 110 -30.98 3.29 -3.64
C GLU A 110 -32.35 3.26 -4.31
N VAL A 111 -32.42 2.68 -5.52
CA VAL A 111 -33.68 2.35 -6.17
C VAL A 111 -34.28 1.18 -5.38
N ALA A 112 -34.91 1.51 -4.26
CA ALA A 112 -35.83 0.65 -3.56
C ALA A 112 -37.24 1.02 -4.02
N ALA A 113 -37.92 0.04 -4.60
CA ALA A 113 -39.30 0.13 -5.06
C ALA A 113 -40.24 0.58 -3.93
N ALA A 114 -41.07 1.58 -4.22
CA ALA A 114 -42.31 1.85 -3.49
C ALA A 114 -43.42 0.89 -4.00
N PRO A 115 -44.64 0.80 -3.40
CA PRO A 115 -45.20 1.71 -2.39
C PRO A 115 -46.02 1.05 -1.25
N ALA A 116 -46.38 1.81 -0.20
CA ALA A 116 -47.79 2.07 0.16
C ALA A 116 -47.98 2.80 1.50
N SER A 117 -48.86 3.81 1.42
CA SER A 117 -49.83 4.32 2.41
C SER A 117 -49.39 5.28 3.51
N ALA A 118 -50.02 6.46 3.40
CA ALA A 118 -50.06 7.60 4.28
C ALA A 118 -50.85 7.39 5.59
N ALA A 119 -50.49 8.14 6.64
CA ALA A 119 -51.39 8.93 7.49
C ALA A 119 -50.57 9.85 8.46
N PRO A 120 -51.14 10.96 8.99
CA PRO A 120 -50.39 12.16 9.42
C PRO A 120 -50.45 12.52 10.93
N ILE A 121 -49.37 13.17 11.43
CA ILE A 121 -49.28 14.32 12.41
C ILE A 121 -49.82 14.04 13.86
N PRO A 122 -49.19 14.48 15.00
CA PRO A 122 -48.74 15.86 15.25
C PRO A 122 -47.43 16.13 16.01
N THR A 123 -46.93 17.33 15.72
CA THR A 123 -46.08 18.19 16.55
C THR A 123 -46.66 18.41 17.94
N GLU A 124 -45.85 18.30 18.99
CA GLU A 124 -45.68 19.37 19.99
C GLU A 124 -44.62 19.04 21.05
N ASP A 125 -43.87 20.10 21.36
CA ASP A 125 -43.39 20.50 22.68
C ASP A 125 -41.95 20.21 23.13
N ASN A 126 -41.55 21.13 23.99
CA ASN A 126 -40.31 21.84 24.14
C ASN A 126 -39.68 21.45 25.49
N SER A 127 -38.38 21.12 25.54
CA SER A 127 -37.50 21.48 26.67
C SER A 127 -36.05 20.98 26.49
N PRO A 128 -35.05 21.72 27.02
CA PRO A 128 -33.65 21.51 26.73
C PRO A 128 -33.02 20.51 27.70
N ALA A 129 -32.50 19.40 27.17
CA ALA A 129 -31.68 18.49 27.95
C ALA A 129 -30.41 18.11 27.16
N SER A 130 -29.30 18.68 27.60
CA SER A 130 -27.99 18.03 27.73
C SER A 130 -27.61 17.05 26.60
N ARG A 131 -27.11 17.55 25.47
CA ARG A 131 -26.38 16.70 24.53
C ARG A 131 -25.03 16.30 25.12
N PRO A 132 -24.65 15.01 25.16
CA PRO A 132 -23.31 14.61 25.56
C PRO A 132 -22.31 15.08 24.50
N VAL A 133 -21.13 15.49 24.96
CA VAL A 133 -19.94 15.92 24.19
C VAL A 133 -19.31 14.73 23.39
N ALA A 134 -20.08 13.71 23.06
CA ALA A 134 -19.59 12.44 22.51
C ALA A 134 -19.56 12.40 20.97
N GLU A 135 -20.41 13.15 20.27
CA GLU A 135 -20.53 13.04 18.80
C GLU A 135 -19.37 13.69 18.03
N VAL A 136 -18.68 14.69 18.59
CA VAL A 136 -17.59 15.40 17.89
C VAL A 136 -16.23 14.70 17.99
N ARG A 137 -16.07 13.73 18.90
CA ARG A 137 -14.83 12.94 19.05
C ARG A 137 -14.65 11.85 17.99
N SER A 138 -15.71 11.51 17.25
CA SER A 138 -15.74 10.36 16.35
C SER A 138 -14.83 10.49 15.13
N ASP A 139 -14.54 11.70 14.66
CA ASP A 139 -13.87 11.87 13.35
C ASP A 139 -12.34 11.72 13.40
N LEU A 140 -11.71 11.83 14.58
CA LEU A 140 -10.25 11.67 14.78
C LEU A 140 -9.81 10.25 15.07
N VAL A 141 -10.70 9.49 15.68
CA VAL A 141 -10.46 8.09 16.00
C VAL A 141 -10.78 7.33 14.72
N THR A 142 -9.77 7.07 13.89
CA THR A 142 -9.90 5.96 12.96
C THR A 142 -10.20 4.73 13.81
N ALA A 143 -11.34 4.07 13.55
CA ALA A 143 -11.68 2.85 14.27
C ALA A 143 -10.50 1.89 14.18
N LEU A 144 -9.99 1.49 15.34
CA LEU A 144 -8.93 0.48 15.40
C LEU A 144 -9.46 -0.79 14.74
N ASP A 145 -8.62 -1.43 13.93
CA ASP A 145 -8.99 -2.65 13.24
C ASP A 145 -9.02 -3.79 14.27
N SER A 146 -10.24 -4.24 14.60
CA SER A 146 -10.49 -5.32 15.56
C SER A 146 -9.77 -6.65 15.24
N ARG A 147 -9.28 -6.83 14.01
CA ARG A 147 -8.53 -8.03 13.59
C ARG A 147 -7.08 -8.00 14.07
N PHE A 148 -6.53 -6.82 14.36
CA PHE A 148 -5.14 -6.62 14.74
C PHE A 148 -5.01 -6.50 16.25
N THR A 149 -4.79 -7.64 16.92
CA THR A 149 -4.60 -7.73 18.37
C THR A 149 -3.29 -8.42 18.69
N PHE A 150 -2.84 -8.36 19.96
CA PHE A 150 -1.65 -9.10 20.38
C PHE A 150 -1.84 -10.61 20.26
N ASP A 151 -3.06 -11.11 20.43
CA ASP A 151 -3.39 -12.54 20.35
C ASP A 151 -3.28 -13.06 18.91
N THR A 152 -3.58 -12.21 17.91
CA THR A 152 -3.46 -12.56 16.49
C THR A 152 -2.07 -12.28 15.92
N PHE A 153 -1.14 -11.75 16.72
CA PHE A 153 0.23 -11.46 16.29
C PHE A 153 1.16 -12.64 16.59
N VAL A 154 1.71 -13.27 15.55
CA VAL A 154 2.65 -14.39 15.72
C VAL A 154 4.05 -13.85 16.00
N VAL A 155 4.58 -14.23 17.17
CA VAL A 155 5.90 -13.80 17.64
C VAL A 155 6.98 -14.79 17.20
N GLY A 156 8.09 -14.25 16.73
CA GLY A 156 9.33 -14.98 16.48
C GLY A 156 10.53 -14.07 16.64
N LYS A 157 11.73 -14.64 16.61
CA LYS A 157 12.99 -13.91 16.82
C LYS A 157 13.12 -12.58 16.04
N PRO A 158 12.68 -12.45 14.77
CA PRO A 158 12.74 -11.18 14.01
C PRO A 158 11.86 -10.03 14.54
N ASN A 159 10.79 -10.33 15.29
CA ASN A 159 9.81 -9.33 15.73
C ASN A 159 9.59 -9.35 17.26
N GLU A 160 10.29 -10.21 17.98
CA GLU A 160 10.18 -10.40 19.43
C GLU A 160 10.45 -9.12 20.22
N PHE A 161 11.49 -8.37 19.86
CA PHE A 161 11.84 -7.12 20.54
C PHE A 161 10.76 -6.05 20.36
N ALA A 162 10.33 -5.80 19.13
CA ALA A 162 9.25 -4.87 18.82
C ALA A 162 7.92 -5.26 19.50
N TYR A 163 7.60 -6.56 19.53
CA TYR A 163 6.44 -7.08 20.24
C TYR A 163 6.53 -6.80 21.75
N ALA A 164 7.68 -7.07 22.38
CA ALA A 164 7.89 -6.81 23.80
C ALA A 164 7.77 -5.31 24.14
N CYS A 165 8.34 -4.44 23.30
CA CYS A 165 8.19 -2.99 23.44
C CYS A 165 6.72 -2.54 23.29
N ALA A 166 6.00 -3.07 22.31
CA ALA A 166 4.59 -2.78 22.10
C ALA A 166 3.73 -3.22 23.29
N ARG A 167 3.93 -4.44 23.79
CA ARG A 167 3.29 -4.96 25.02
C ARG A 167 3.56 -4.05 26.21
N ARG A 168 4.81 -3.63 26.39
CA ARG A 168 5.23 -2.76 27.51
C ARG A 168 4.55 -1.39 27.47
N VAL A 169 4.35 -0.82 26.29
CA VAL A 169 3.62 0.45 26.09
C VAL A 169 2.12 0.27 26.31
N ALA A 170 1.53 -0.85 25.87
CA ALA A 170 0.13 -1.16 26.13
C ALA A 170 -0.17 -1.37 27.62
N GLU A 171 0.77 -1.94 28.38
CA GLU A 171 0.61 -2.18 29.82
C GLU A 171 0.83 -0.94 30.69
N LYS A 172 1.86 -0.13 30.38
CA LYS A 172 2.09 1.16 31.05
C LYS A 172 2.51 2.23 30.04
N PRO A 173 1.53 2.96 29.47
CA PRO A 173 1.78 4.10 28.62
C PRO A 173 2.65 5.17 29.29
N SER A 174 3.38 5.93 28.49
CA SER A 174 4.21 7.07 28.89
C SER A 174 5.28 6.74 29.93
N SER A 175 5.69 5.47 30.04
CA SER A 175 6.75 5.10 30.97
C SER A 175 8.11 5.60 30.51
N VAL A 176 8.99 5.90 31.48
CA VAL A 176 10.32 6.48 31.25
C VAL A 176 11.09 5.65 30.22
N GLY A 177 11.57 6.31 29.16
CA GLY A 177 12.33 5.68 28.07
C GLY A 177 11.49 5.02 26.97
N PHE A 178 10.16 4.98 27.10
CA PHE A 178 9.24 4.40 26.10
C PHE A 178 8.32 5.43 25.43
N ASN A 179 8.60 6.72 25.63
CA ASN A 179 7.86 7.80 24.97
C ASN A 179 8.83 8.72 24.20
N PRO A 180 8.74 8.78 22.87
CA PRO A 180 7.85 7.99 22.00
C PRO A 180 8.27 6.51 21.91
N LEU A 181 7.36 5.66 21.44
CA LEU A 181 7.71 4.35 20.87
C LEU A 181 7.79 4.51 19.35
N PHE A 182 8.94 4.17 18.78
CA PHE A 182 9.21 4.24 17.35
C PHE A 182 9.41 2.82 16.79
N LEU A 183 8.49 2.36 15.95
CA LEU A 183 8.52 1.06 15.28
C LEU A 183 9.01 1.22 13.85
N TYR A 184 10.04 0.50 13.43
CA TYR A 184 10.49 0.58 12.03
C TYR A 184 10.86 -0.75 11.42
N GLY A 185 10.85 -0.78 10.09
CA GLY A 185 11.17 -1.98 9.32
C GLY A 185 10.52 -1.92 7.94
N GLY A 186 10.86 -2.89 7.09
CA GLY A 186 10.30 -3.01 5.75
C GLY A 186 8.76 -3.10 5.70
N VAL A 187 8.24 -3.07 4.47
CA VAL A 187 6.81 -3.19 4.20
C VAL A 187 6.26 -4.55 4.66
N GLY A 188 5.04 -4.55 5.20
CA GLY A 188 4.33 -5.79 5.55
C GLY A 188 5.04 -6.67 6.59
N LEU A 189 5.79 -6.08 7.54
CA LEU A 189 6.42 -6.83 8.65
C LEU A 189 5.61 -6.81 9.96
N GLY A 190 4.47 -6.11 9.99
CA GLY A 190 3.58 -6.08 11.16
C GLY A 190 3.61 -4.80 12.00
N LYS A 191 4.24 -3.71 11.52
CA LYS A 191 4.24 -2.39 12.18
C LYS A 191 2.81 -1.92 12.52
N THR A 192 1.95 -1.82 11.50
CA THR A 192 0.54 -1.46 11.66
C THR A 192 -0.19 -2.42 12.60
N HIS A 193 0.04 -3.73 12.49
CA HIS A 193 -0.58 -4.71 13.40
C HIS A 193 -0.23 -4.42 14.86
N LEU A 194 1.06 -4.20 15.18
CA LEU A 194 1.49 -3.87 16.54
C LEU A 194 0.87 -2.56 17.03
N MET A 195 0.78 -1.51 16.19
CA MET A 195 0.14 -0.26 16.58
C MET A 195 -1.35 -0.44 16.94
N HIS A 196 -2.09 -1.16 16.09
CA HIS A 196 -3.49 -1.47 16.36
C HIS A 196 -3.65 -2.35 17.60
N ALA A 197 -2.75 -3.31 17.81
CA ALA A 197 -2.75 -4.16 19.00
C ALA A 197 -2.54 -3.37 20.30
N ILE A 198 -1.62 -2.39 20.30
CA ILE A 198 -1.45 -1.45 21.43
C ILE A 198 -2.76 -0.70 21.68
N GLY A 199 -3.36 -0.16 20.62
CA GLY A 199 -4.60 0.62 20.74
C GLY A 199 -5.76 -0.22 21.28
N ALA A 200 -5.92 -1.45 20.77
CA ALA A 200 -6.98 -2.36 21.16
C ALA A 200 -6.89 -2.73 22.65
N GLU A 201 -5.68 -3.00 23.15
CA GLU A 201 -5.45 -3.31 24.57
C GLU A 201 -5.73 -2.11 25.48
N LEU A 202 -5.34 -0.90 25.05
CA LEU A 202 -5.58 0.34 25.80
C LEU A 202 -7.06 0.73 25.85
N VAL A 203 -7.79 0.52 24.75
CA VAL A 203 -9.24 0.75 24.74
C VAL A 203 -9.96 -0.29 25.62
N LYS A 204 -9.48 -1.53 25.62
CA LYS A 204 -10.04 -2.63 26.44
C LYS A 204 -9.82 -2.43 27.94
N SER A 205 -8.68 -1.86 28.36
CA SER A 205 -8.40 -1.59 29.77
C SER A 205 -9.20 -0.42 30.36
N GLY A 206 -9.83 0.40 29.50
CA GLY A 206 -10.74 1.49 29.87
C GLY A 206 -10.02 2.80 30.21
N ASN A 207 -10.72 3.91 29.99
CA ASN A 207 -10.28 5.28 30.34
C ASN A 207 -9.06 5.86 29.58
N VAL A 208 -8.72 5.34 28.41
CA VAL A 208 -7.66 5.89 27.56
C VAL A 208 -8.21 6.27 26.19
N SER A 209 -8.07 7.54 25.82
CA SER A 209 -8.40 8.04 24.49
C SER A 209 -7.23 7.82 23.53
N VAL A 210 -7.48 7.02 22.47
CA VAL A 210 -6.47 6.66 21.47
C VAL A 210 -6.85 7.27 20.12
N ALA A 211 -5.93 8.02 19.50
CA ALA A 211 -6.05 8.46 18.12
C ALA A 211 -5.04 7.73 17.24
N TYR A 212 -5.54 7.01 16.24
CA TYR A 212 -4.73 6.37 15.19
C TYR A 212 -5.00 7.01 13.83
N MET A 213 -3.93 7.35 13.11
CA MET A 213 -3.98 7.79 11.72
C MET A 213 -2.66 7.55 11.00
N SER A 214 -2.70 7.47 9.66
CA SER A 214 -1.48 7.55 8.87
C SER A 214 -0.95 8.99 8.84
N ALA A 215 0.36 9.14 8.60
CA ALA A 215 0.99 10.44 8.37
C ALA A 215 0.35 11.20 7.19
N GLU A 216 -0.07 10.49 6.15
CA GLU A 216 -0.80 11.07 5.03
C GLU A 216 -2.16 11.64 5.46
N LYS A 217 -2.91 10.90 6.30
CA LYS A 217 -4.19 11.36 6.85
C LYS A 217 -3.98 12.57 7.78
N PHE A 218 -2.93 12.57 8.59
CA PHE A 218 -2.54 13.74 9.39
C PHE A 218 -2.29 14.96 8.50
N MET A 219 -1.49 14.81 7.45
CA MET A 219 -1.21 15.87 6.48
C MET A 219 -2.50 16.41 5.83
N TYR A 220 -3.35 15.52 5.31
CA TYR A 220 -4.60 15.90 4.68
C TYR A 220 -5.51 16.71 5.62
N ARG A 221 -5.67 16.24 6.86
CA ARG A 221 -6.48 16.93 7.86
C ARG A 221 -5.92 18.28 8.25
N PHE A 222 -4.59 18.38 8.39
CA PHE A 222 -3.95 19.65 8.67
C PHE A 222 -4.19 20.67 7.55
N ILE A 223 -4.03 20.25 6.29
CA ILE A 223 -4.31 21.11 5.12
C ILE A 223 -5.78 21.52 5.08
N ALA A 224 -6.70 20.59 5.36
CA ALA A 224 -8.14 20.88 5.43
C ALA A 224 -8.48 21.88 6.54
N ALA A 225 -7.82 21.77 7.70
CA ALA A 225 -8.00 22.68 8.84
C ALA A 225 -7.48 24.09 8.53
N ILE A 226 -6.35 24.22 7.84
CA ILE A 226 -5.84 25.51 7.36
C ILE A 226 -6.86 26.15 6.42
N ARG A 227 -7.36 25.40 5.43
CA ARG A 227 -8.31 25.91 4.43
C ARG A 227 -9.62 26.38 5.04
N SER A 228 -10.09 25.71 6.09
CA SER A 228 -11.33 26.02 6.80
C SER A 228 -11.13 26.96 7.99
N GLN A 229 -9.91 27.47 8.22
CA GLN A 229 -9.56 28.31 9.38
C GLN A 229 -9.86 27.64 10.75
N SER A 230 -9.87 26.31 10.80
CA SER A 230 -10.16 25.50 12.00
C SER A 230 -8.90 24.86 12.61
N THR A 231 -7.71 25.40 12.30
CA THR A 231 -6.43 24.84 12.76
C THR A 231 -6.34 24.73 14.29
N ILE A 232 -6.94 25.65 15.03
CA ILE A 232 -6.95 25.64 16.51
C ILE A 232 -7.73 24.41 17.01
N GLU A 233 -8.94 24.21 16.50
CA GLU A 233 -9.78 23.06 16.85
C GLU A 233 -9.06 21.73 16.53
N PHE A 234 -8.45 21.62 15.35
CA PHE A 234 -7.66 20.45 14.98
C PHE A 234 -6.53 20.16 15.97
N LYS A 235 -5.80 21.19 16.42
CA LYS A 235 -4.72 21.06 17.40
C LYS A 235 -5.26 20.62 18.77
N GLU A 236 -6.33 21.25 19.25
CA GLU A 236 -6.94 20.92 20.54
C GLU A 236 -7.44 19.49 20.55
N GLN A 237 -8.12 19.06 19.49
CA GLN A 237 -8.62 17.71 19.41
C GLN A 237 -7.47 16.68 19.39
N LEU A 238 -6.40 16.90 18.62
CA LEU A 238 -5.22 16.01 18.63
C LEU A 238 -4.47 16.01 19.95
N ARG A 239 -4.37 17.15 20.64
CA ARG A 239 -3.68 17.26 21.93
C ARG A 239 -4.51 16.77 23.11
N SER A 240 -5.81 16.56 22.91
CA SER A 240 -6.72 16.07 23.94
C SER A 240 -6.59 14.57 24.21
N VAL A 241 -5.91 13.83 23.35
CA VAL A 241 -5.80 12.36 23.44
C VAL A 241 -4.74 11.92 24.44
N ASP A 242 -4.95 10.76 25.04
CA ASP A 242 -3.98 10.15 25.95
C ASP A 242 -2.86 9.44 25.17
N VAL A 243 -3.19 8.95 23.96
CA VAL A 243 -2.28 8.23 23.07
C VAL A 243 -2.46 8.68 21.62
N LEU A 244 -1.38 9.16 21.00
CA LEU A 244 -1.32 9.46 19.58
C LEU A 244 -0.50 8.41 18.83
N MET A 245 -1.08 7.83 17.79
CA MET A 245 -0.45 6.84 16.93
C MET A 245 -0.39 7.34 15.49
N ILE A 246 0.83 7.51 14.95
CA ILE A 246 1.07 7.94 13.57
C ILE A 246 1.77 6.83 12.78
N ASP A 247 1.07 6.26 11.81
CA ASP A 247 1.59 5.21 10.92
C ASP A 247 2.30 5.82 9.70
N ASP A 248 3.36 5.18 9.22
CA ASP A 248 4.11 5.52 8.00
C ASP A 248 4.63 6.98 7.96
N LEU A 249 5.40 7.39 8.97
CA LEU A 249 5.94 8.75 9.11
C LEU A 249 6.75 9.23 7.88
N GLN A 250 7.32 8.31 7.09
CA GLN A 250 8.05 8.62 5.87
C GLN A 250 7.24 9.48 4.87
N PHE A 251 5.90 9.45 4.92
CA PHE A 251 5.05 10.30 4.06
C PHE A 251 5.10 11.80 4.40
N LEU A 252 5.66 12.20 5.55
CA LEU A 252 5.89 13.61 5.88
C LEU A 252 7.19 14.18 5.26
N ILE A 253 8.04 13.34 4.67
CA ILE A 253 9.31 13.79 4.08
C ILE A 253 9.04 14.78 2.94
N GLY A 254 9.72 15.93 2.98
CA GLY A 254 9.53 17.03 2.02
C GLY A 254 8.23 17.83 2.20
N LYS A 255 7.54 17.69 3.34
CA LYS A 255 6.33 18.43 3.73
C LYS A 255 6.59 19.34 4.93
N ASP A 256 7.47 20.33 4.76
CA ASP A 256 8.04 21.15 5.84
C ASP A 256 6.98 21.72 6.81
N ASN A 257 5.95 22.40 6.30
CA ASN A 257 4.87 22.94 7.15
C ASN A 257 4.13 21.87 7.98
N THR A 258 4.00 20.66 7.43
CA THR A 258 3.33 19.55 8.13
C THR A 258 4.26 18.90 9.15
N GLN A 259 5.56 18.81 8.84
CA GLN A 259 6.58 18.36 9.80
C GLN A 259 6.67 19.32 11.00
N GLU A 260 6.61 20.62 10.75
CA GLU A 260 6.61 21.63 11.81
C GLU A 260 5.38 21.50 12.72
N GLU A 261 4.18 21.34 12.14
CA GLU A 261 2.98 21.13 12.94
C GLU A 261 3.05 19.83 13.76
N PHE A 262 3.53 18.75 13.13
CA PHE A 262 3.71 17.48 13.82
C PHE A 262 4.71 17.63 14.98
N PHE A 263 5.82 18.36 14.78
CA PHE A 263 6.79 18.64 15.84
C PHE A 263 6.17 19.41 17.02
N HIS A 264 5.32 20.41 16.76
CA HIS A 264 4.62 21.13 17.82
C HIS A 264 3.61 20.26 18.57
N THR A 265 2.87 19.42 17.83
CA THR A 265 1.91 18.46 18.42
C THR A 265 2.64 17.41 19.26
N PHE A 266 3.77 16.92 18.77
CA PHE A 266 4.62 15.96 19.45
C PHE A 266 5.09 16.51 20.80
N ASN A 267 5.69 17.71 20.83
CA ASN A 267 6.20 18.28 22.08
C ASN A 267 5.07 18.54 23.09
N ALA A 268 3.93 19.08 22.63
CA ALA A 268 2.79 19.34 23.51
C ALA A 268 2.27 18.06 24.18
N LEU A 269 2.23 16.94 23.44
CA LEU A 269 1.82 15.65 23.98
C LEU A 269 2.87 15.05 24.93
N VAL A 270 4.15 15.12 24.59
CA VAL A 270 5.24 14.64 25.47
C VAL A 270 5.28 15.41 26.78
N ASP A 271 5.19 16.74 26.72
CA ASP A 271 5.19 17.61 27.92
C ASP A 271 3.97 17.38 28.81
N ALA A 272 2.83 17.00 28.21
CA ALA A 272 1.61 16.59 28.91
C ALA A 272 1.64 15.12 29.38
N GLY A 273 2.75 14.39 29.20
CA GLY A 273 2.89 12.99 29.59
C GLY A 273 2.00 12.03 28.80
N ARG A 274 1.57 12.41 27.59
CA ARG A 274 0.77 11.57 26.68
C ARG A 274 1.67 10.67 25.85
N GLN A 275 1.21 9.45 25.57
CA GLN A 275 2.00 8.47 24.82
C GLN A 275 1.97 8.78 23.33
N ILE A 276 3.14 8.71 22.69
CA ILE A 276 3.24 8.78 21.24
C ILE A 276 3.78 7.45 20.71
N VAL A 277 3.13 6.89 19.70
CA VAL A 277 3.60 5.73 18.93
C VAL A 277 3.74 6.13 17.48
N VAL A 278 4.89 5.88 16.89
CA VAL A 278 5.16 6.22 15.50
C VAL A 278 5.69 5.00 14.77
N SER A 279 5.31 4.82 13.51
CA SER A 279 5.97 3.85 12.64
C SER A 279 6.66 4.50 11.45
N ALA A 280 7.67 3.83 10.91
CA ALA A 280 8.31 4.20 9.64
C ALA A 280 8.89 2.99 8.89
N ASP A 281 9.32 3.19 7.65
CA ASP A 281 10.06 2.19 6.87
C ASP A 281 11.54 2.05 7.31
N LYS A 282 12.10 3.09 7.92
CA LYS A 282 13.51 3.20 8.33
C LYS A 282 13.67 3.77 9.74
N SER A 283 14.88 3.64 10.28
CA SER A 283 15.24 4.20 11.59
C SER A 283 15.15 5.74 11.58
N PRO A 284 14.99 6.42 12.74
CA PRO A 284 14.97 7.88 12.79
C PRO A 284 16.20 8.54 12.15
N SER A 285 17.38 7.91 12.28
CA SER A 285 18.64 8.40 11.70
C SER A 285 18.68 8.28 10.17
N ASP A 286 18.00 7.27 9.61
CA ASP A 286 18.02 6.94 8.18
C ASP A 286 16.86 7.59 7.40
N LEU A 287 15.97 8.33 8.07
CA LEU A 287 14.89 9.10 7.46
C LEU A 287 15.41 10.42 6.89
N SER A 288 16.10 10.36 5.75
CA SER A 288 16.60 11.54 5.05
C SER A 288 15.46 12.45 4.58
N GLY A 289 15.55 13.75 4.87
CA GLY A 289 14.52 14.75 4.55
C GLY A 289 13.46 14.96 5.63
N LEU A 290 13.60 14.29 6.79
CA LEU A 290 12.94 14.69 8.03
C LEU A 290 13.79 15.76 8.75
N GLU A 291 13.18 16.76 9.37
CA GLU A 291 13.92 17.77 10.15
C GLU A 291 14.77 17.15 11.27
N ASP A 292 15.99 17.66 11.48
CA ASP A 292 16.95 17.11 12.47
C ASP A 292 16.35 17.09 13.89
N ARG A 293 15.63 18.16 14.27
CA ARG A 293 14.98 18.27 15.58
C ARG A 293 13.96 17.16 15.82
N LEU A 294 13.25 16.73 14.78
CA LEU A 294 12.26 15.68 14.87
C LEU A 294 12.96 14.30 14.95
N ARG A 295 14.03 14.09 14.17
CA ARG A 295 14.85 12.86 14.25
C ARG A 295 15.42 12.65 15.66
N THR A 296 15.98 13.70 16.27
CA THR A 296 16.49 13.64 17.66
C THR A 296 15.39 13.29 18.66
N ARG A 297 14.20 13.86 18.52
CA ARG A 297 13.05 13.58 19.41
C ARG A 297 12.48 12.18 19.25
N LEU A 298 12.47 11.64 18.04
CA LEU A 298 12.05 10.26 17.81
C LEU A 298 13.09 9.27 18.36
N GLY A 299 14.38 9.62 18.28
CA GLY A 299 15.48 8.79 18.79
C GLY A 299 15.68 8.83 20.31
N CYS A 300 15.09 9.78 21.05
CA CYS A 300 15.24 9.84 22.51
C CYS A 300 14.29 8.90 23.27
N GLY A 301 13.32 8.30 22.58
CA GLY A 301 12.39 7.31 23.13
C GLY A 301 12.87 5.87 22.93
N MET A 302 11.92 4.94 22.86
CA MET A 302 12.19 3.54 22.54
C MET A 302 12.13 3.34 21.04
N VAL A 303 13.23 2.86 20.45
CA VAL A 303 13.33 2.57 19.01
C VAL A 303 13.42 1.06 18.84
N ALA A 304 12.43 0.46 18.19
CA ALA A 304 12.37 -0.99 17.97
C ALA A 304 12.23 -1.32 16.48
N ASP A 305 13.12 -2.18 16.01
CA ASP A 305 13.11 -2.71 14.66
C ASP A 305 12.27 -3.98 14.54
N ILE A 306 11.72 -4.14 13.35
CA ILE A 306 11.10 -5.38 12.88
C ILE A 306 11.91 -5.86 11.67
N HIS A 307 12.50 -7.05 11.82
CA HIS A 307 13.31 -7.64 10.76
C HIS A 307 12.48 -8.48 9.80
N ALA A 308 13.10 -8.81 8.66
CA ALA A 308 12.52 -9.75 7.70
C ALA A 308 12.20 -11.09 8.39
N THR A 309 11.09 -11.70 7.99
CA THR A 309 10.63 -12.95 8.61
C THR A 309 11.58 -14.10 8.29
N THR A 310 11.79 -15.00 9.25
CA THR A 310 12.45 -16.28 8.98
C THR A 310 11.46 -17.26 8.36
N PHE A 311 11.99 -18.36 7.81
CA PHE A 311 11.16 -19.44 7.31
C PHE A 311 10.22 -19.97 8.40
N GLU A 312 10.74 -20.22 9.61
CA GLU A 312 9.96 -20.72 10.74
C GLU A 312 8.82 -19.77 11.11
N LEU A 313 9.11 -18.46 11.18
CA LEU A 313 8.09 -17.45 11.48
C LEU A 313 7.01 -17.40 10.39
N ARG A 314 7.38 -17.52 9.10
CA ARG A 314 6.40 -17.56 8.00
C ARG A 314 5.48 -18.77 8.10
N ILE A 315 6.02 -19.94 8.44
CA ILE A 315 5.21 -21.15 8.67
C ILE A 315 4.23 -20.91 9.81
N SER A 316 4.70 -20.42 10.96
CA SER A 316 3.83 -20.18 12.11
C SER A 316 2.74 -19.15 11.83
N ILE A 317 3.03 -18.11 11.03
CA ILE A 317 2.01 -17.15 10.56
C ILE A 317 0.97 -17.86 9.69
N LEU A 318 1.41 -18.65 8.71
CA LEU A 318 0.54 -19.38 7.80
C LEU A 318 -0.35 -20.40 8.55
N GLU A 319 0.21 -21.14 9.50
CA GLU A 319 -0.51 -22.10 10.34
C GLU A 319 -1.58 -21.41 11.19
N ALA A 320 -1.23 -20.30 11.86
CA ALA A 320 -2.18 -19.53 12.66
C ALA A 320 -3.34 -18.99 11.82
N LYS A 321 -3.05 -18.49 10.61
CA LYS A 321 -4.06 -17.96 9.68
C LYS A 321 -4.92 -19.07 9.07
N ALA A 322 -4.34 -20.19 8.69
CA ALA A 322 -5.07 -21.35 8.20
C ALA A 322 -6.01 -21.90 9.27
N ALA A 323 -5.54 -22.06 10.51
CA ALA A 323 -6.35 -22.51 11.64
C ALA A 323 -7.54 -21.57 11.90
N ALA A 324 -7.33 -20.26 11.86
CA ALA A 324 -8.39 -19.26 12.04
C ALA A 324 -9.44 -19.29 10.91
N SER A 325 -9.09 -19.76 9.72
CA SER A 325 -10.01 -19.83 8.58
C SER A 325 -10.93 -21.05 8.58
N GLY A 326 -10.62 -22.08 9.39
CA GLY A 326 -11.34 -23.35 9.41
C GLY A 326 -11.09 -24.25 8.19
N VAL A 327 -10.23 -23.85 7.24
CA VAL A 327 -9.87 -24.66 6.07
C VAL A 327 -8.61 -25.47 6.33
N VAL A 328 -8.67 -26.77 6.02
CA VAL A 328 -7.50 -27.65 6.12
C VAL A 328 -6.57 -27.39 4.94
N VAL A 329 -5.42 -26.78 5.23
CA VAL A 329 -4.34 -26.56 4.28
C VAL A 329 -3.20 -27.55 4.58
N PRO A 330 -2.78 -28.39 3.62
CA PRO A 330 -1.70 -29.35 3.85
C PRO A 330 -0.38 -28.66 4.23
N ALA A 331 0.38 -29.24 5.16
CA ALA A 331 1.69 -28.70 5.59
C ALA A 331 2.64 -28.43 4.42
N LYS A 332 2.68 -29.33 3.43
CA LYS A 332 3.48 -29.15 2.21
C LYS A 332 3.13 -27.89 1.41
N VAL A 333 1.86 -27.45 1.43
CA VAL A 333 1.44 -26.22 0.78
C VAL A 333 1.90 -25.00 1.59
N LEU A 334 1.80 -25.05 2.92
CA LEU A 334 2.31 -23.98 3.79
C LEU A 334 3.84 -23.84 3.64
N GLU A 335 4.57 -24.96 3.63
CA GLU A 335 5.99 -25.03 3.35
C GLU A 335 6.34 -24.43 1.99
N PHE A 336 5.58 -24.78 0.96
CA PHE A 336 5.78 -24.24 -0.38
C PHE A 336 5.60 -22.72 -0.43
N LEU A 337 4.53 -22.19 0.19
CA LEU A 337 4.30 -20.75 0.28
C LEU A 337 5.42 -20.03 1.04
N ALA A 338 5.83 -20.57 2.19
CA ALA A 338 6.89 -19.98 3.02
C ALA A 338 8.28 -20.01 2.34
N HIS A 339 8.54 -20.95 1.44
CA HIS A 339 9.75 -20.96 0.60
C HIS A 339 9.68 -19.96 -0.54
N LYS A 340 8.54 -19.88 -1.24
CA LYS A 340 8.39 -19.06 -2.44
C LYS A 340 8.16 -17.58 -2.15
N ILE A 341 7.38 -17.24 -1.12
CA ILE A 341 7.00 -15.87 -0.79
C ILE A 341 7.77 -15.41 0.45
N THR A 342 8.87 -14.68 0.21
CA THR A 342 9.83 -14.27 1.26
C THR A 342 9.92 -12.75 1.46
N SER A 343 9.27 -11.98 0.59
CA SER A 343 9.32 -10.51 0.49
C SER A 343 8.65 -9.80 1.67
N ASN A 344 7.38 -10.10 1.94
CA ASN A 344 6.61 -9.51 3.03
C ASN A 344 5.45 -10.41 3.48
N VAL A 345 4.99 -10.23 4.72
CA VAL A 345 3.92 -11.05 5.31
C VAL A 345 2.56 -10.78 4.64
N ARG A 346 2.34 -9.57 4.12
CA ARG A 346 1.07 -9.21 3.47
C ARG A 346 0.82 -10.03 2.20
N GLU A 347 1.85 -10.23 1.37
CA GLU A 347 1.79 -11.10 0.19
C GLU A 347 1.63 -12.56 0.57
N LEU A 348 2.33 -13.01 1.61
CA LEU A 348 2.21 -14.37 2.15
C LEU A 348 0.78 -14.67 2.62
N GLU A 349 0.20 -13.77 3.41
CA GLU A 349 -1.19 -13.87 3.85
C GLU A 349 -2.17 -13.74 2.68
N GLY A 350 -1.89 -12.86 1.71
CA GLY A 350 -2.70 -12.69 0.51
C GLY A 350 -2.77 -13.96 -0.34
N ALA A 351 -1.63 -14.64 -0.52
CA ALA A 351 -1.56 -15.92 -1.21
C ALA A 351 -2.38 -17.01 -0.49
N LEU A 352 -2.21 -17.14 0.83
CA LEU A 352 -2.98 -18.09 1.63
C LEU A 352 -4.48 -17.80 1.56
N ASN A 353 -4.88 -16.53 1.71
CA ASN A 353 -6.29 -16.12 1.60
C ASN A 353 -6.88 -16.45 0.23
N ARG A 354 -6.12 -16.29 -0.85
CA ARG A 354 -6.58 -16.65 -2.20
C ARG A 354 -6.81 -18.16 -2.33
N LEU A 355 -5.95 -19.00 -1.76
CA LEU A 355 -6.14 -20.45 -1.75
C LEU A 355 -7.36 -20.87 -0.93
N ILE A 356 -7.52 -20.28 0.27
CA ILE A 356 -8.67 -20.53 1.15
C ILE A 356 -9.97 -20.12 0.45
N ALA A 357 -9.99 -18.94 -0.18
CA ALA A 357 -11.14 -18.46 -0.94
C ALA A 357 -11.48 -19.40 -2.11
N HIS A 358 -10.47 -19.86 -2.86
CA HIS A 358 -10.67 -20.81 -3.94
C HIS A 358 -11.22 -22.16 -3.44
N ALA A 359 -10.70 -22.68 -2.33
CA ALA A 359 -11.19 -23.91 -1.73
C ALA A 359 -12.67 -23.80 -1.29
N ASN A 360 -13.03 -22.68 -0.66
CA ASN A 360 -14.39 -22.43 -0.20
C ASN A 360 -15.37 -22.19 -1.35
N LEU A 361 -14.98 -21.44 -2.38
CA LEU A 361 -15.85 -21.11 -3.52
C LEU A 361 -16.13 -22.32 -4.42
N PHE A 362 -15.12 -23.15 -4.68
CA PHE A 362 -15.23 -24.29 -5.60
C PHE A 362 -15.44 -25.64 -4.89
N GLY A 363 -15.43 -25.66 -3.55
CA GLY A 363 -15.54 -26.89 -2.76
C GLY A 363 -14.41 -27.89 -3.03
N ARG A 364 -13.24 -27.41 -3.46
CA ARG A 364 -12.08 -28.26 -3.81
C ARG A 364 -11.04 -28.22 -2.70
N PRO A 365 -10.39 -29.36 -2.38
CA PRO A 365 -9.32 -29.37 -1.40
C PRO A 365 -8.12 -28.56 -1.89
N VAL A 366 -7.38 -27.95 -0.96
CA VAL A 366 -6.13 -27.26 -1.27
C VAL A 366 -5.06 -28.30 -1.55
N THR A 367 -4.52 -28.32 -2.78
CA THR A 367 -3.40 -29.18 -3.20
C THR A 367 -2.25 -28.34 -3.74
N LEU A 368 -1.05 -28.94 -3.85
CA LEU A 368 0.12 -28.28 -4.47
C LEU A 368 -0.15 -27.87 -5.92
N GLU A 369 -0.83 -28.72 -6.69
CA GLU A 369 -1.21 -28.46 -8.08
C GLU A 369 -2.15 -27.24 -8.18
N ALA A 370 -3.24 -27.25 -7.40
CA ALA A 370 -4.17 -26.13 -7.35
C ALA A 370 -3.49 -24.84 -6.87
N THR A 371 -2.49 -24.95 -6.00
CA THR A 371 -1.71 -23.81 -5.51
C THR A 371 -0.90 -23.16 -6.64
N GLN A 372 -0.27 -23.96 -7.50
CA GLN A 372 0.51 -23.45 -8.63
C GLN A 372 -0.38 -22.77 -9.68
N ASP A 373 -1.58 -23.33 -9.91
CA ASP A 373 -2.54 -22.77 -10.85
C ASP A 373 -3.13 -21.44 -10.34
N VAL A 374 -3.59 -21.41 -9.08
CA VAL A 374 -4.27 -20.25 -8.48
C VAL A 374 -3.32 -19.08 -8.19
N LEU A 375 -2.05 -19.38 -7.91
CA LEU A 375 -1.04 -18.38 -7.56
C LEU A 375 -0.01 -18.14 -8.67
N HIS A 376 -0.30 -18.55 -9.91
CA HIS A 376 0.67 -18.49 -11.01
C HIS A 376 1.29 -17.08 -11.18
N ASP A 377 0.47 -16.03 -11.08
CA ASP A 377 0.87 -14.62 -11.14
C ASP A 377 1.83 -14.23 -9.99
N ILE A 378 1.46 -14.57 -8.75
CA ILE A 378 2.24 -14.27 -7.55
C ILE A 378 3.57 -15.04 -7.58
N LEU A 379 3.52 -16.34 -7.89
CA LEU A 379 4.71 -17.20 -7.94
C LEU A 379 5.67 -16.75 -9.04
N LYS A 380 5.18 -16.31 -10.20
CA LYS A 380 6.02 -15.79 -11.29
C LYS A 380 6.68 -14.46 -10.94
N ALA A 381 6.07 -13.64 -10.08
CA ALA A 381 6.69 -12.42 -9.57
C ALA A 381 7.81 -12.72 -8.56
N HIS A 382 7.71 -13.84 -7.82
CA HIS A 382 8.69 -14.29 -6.82
C HIS A 382 9.69 -15.31 -7.30
N ASP A 383 9.57 -15.84 -8.52
CA ASP A 383 10.63 -16.64 -9.14
C ASP A 383 11.86 -15.74 -9.25
N ARG A 384 12.78 -16.00 -8.32
CA ARG A 384 13.98 -15.24 -8.02
C ARG A 384 14.79 -15.12 -9.29
N ARG A 385 14.66 -13.98 -9.99
CA ARG A 385 15.50 -13.70 -11.15
C ARG A 385 16.91 -13.47 -10.62
N VAL A 386 17.77 -14.46 -10.80
CA VAL A 386 19.20 -14.35 -10.52
C VAL A 386 19.71 -13.05 -11.14
N THR A 387 20.38 -12.21 -10.34
CA THR A 387 20.93 -10.95 -10.83
C THR A 387 22.34 -11.14 -11.36
N ILE A 388 22.79 -10.29 -12.29
CA ILE A 388 24.18 -10.39 -12.82
C ILE A 388 25.19 -10.15 -11.68
N GLU A 389 24.87 -9.25 -10.76
CA GLU A 389 25.70 -8.94 -9.60
C GLU A 389 25.86 -10.16 -8.66
N GLU A 390 24.79 -10.91 -8.42
CA GLU A 390 24.81 -12.13 -7.61
C GLU A 390 25.64 -13.24 -8.27
N ILE A 391 25.51 -13.40 -9.59
CA ILE A 391 26.34 -14.32 -10.39
C ILE A 391 27.81 -13.93 -10.27
N GLN A 392 28.14 -12.65 -10.45
CA GLN A 392 29.51 -12.16 -10.34
C GLN A 392 30.10 -12.44 -8.96
N LYS A 393 29.34 -12.19 -7.89
CA LYS A 393 29.76 -12.44 -6.51
C LYS A 393 30.02 -13.93 -6.26
N LYS A 394 29.07 -14.79 -6.58
CA LYS A 394 29.16 -16.24 -6.36
C LYS A 394 30.30 -16.87 -7.16
N VAL A 395 30.47 -16.48 -8.43
CA VAL A 395 31.57 -16.96 -9.27
C VAL A 395 32.92 -16.42 -8.76
N ALA A 396 32.98 -15.17 -8.29
CA ALA A 396 34.20 -14.62 -7.70
C ALA A 396 34.63 -15.38 -6.44
N GLU A 397 33.67 -15.71 -5.56
CA GLU A 397 33.89 -16.51 -4.35
C GLU A 397 34.40 -17.92 -4.68
N HIS A 398 33.75 -18.63 -5.62
CA HIS A 398 34.11 -20.01 -5.96
C HIS A 398 35.51 -20.13 -6.57
N TRP A 399 35.89 -19.25 -7.49
CA TRP A 399 37.23 -19.26 -8.11
C TRP A 399 38.26 -18.41 -7.35
N ASN A 400 37.92 -17.90 -6.17
CA ASN A 400 38.78 -17.09 -5.31
C ASN A 400 39.44 -15.90 -6.04
N ILE A 401 38.63 -15.12 -6.76
CA ILE A 401 39.04 -13.86 -7.40
C ILE A 401 38.31 -12.68 -6.77
N ARG A 402 38.85 -11.46 -6.93
CA ARG A 402 38.18 -10.27 -6.40
C ARG A 402 36.99 -9.91 -7.28
N LEU A 403 35.90 -9.40 -6.70
CA LEU A 403 34.74 -8.95 -7.49
C LEU A 403 35.13 -7.86 -8.51
N THR A 404 36.09 -6.99 -8.17
CA THR A 404 36.62 -5.97 -9.08
C THR A 404 37.30 -6.57 -10.32
N ASP A 405 37.79 -7.82 -10.24
CA ASP A 405 38.36 -8.52 -11.38
C ASP A 405 37.31 -8.90 -12.43
N MET A 406 36.02 -8.98 -12.08
CA MET A 406 34.96 -9.24 -13.06
C MET A 406 34.84 -8.13 -14.11
N SER A 407 35.20 -6.90 -13.73
CA SER A 407 35.20 -5.74 -14.63
C SER A 407 36.60 -5.36 -15.15
N SER A 408 37.65 -6.09 -14.77
CA SER A 408 39.02 -5.71 -15.12
C SER A 408 39.38 -6.07 -16.57
N ALA A 409 40.35 -5.34 -17.15
CA ALA A 409 40.91 -5.64 -18.47
C ALA A 409 41.87 -6.85 -18.47
N ARG A 410 42.20 -7.41 -17.29
CA ARG A 410 43.16 -8.51 -17.13
C ARG A 410 42.73 -9.76 -17.90
N ARG A 411 43.66 -10.31 -18.69
CA ARG A 411 43.44 -11.48 -19.56
C ARG A 411 44.07 -12.79 -19.04
N ALA A 412 44.65 -12.77 -17.84
CA ALA A 412 45.21 -13.97 -17.22
C ALA A 412 44.13 -15.05 -17.07
N ARG A 413 44.45 -16.32 -17.38
CA ARG A 413 43.47 -17.42 -17.45
C ARG A 413 42.69 -17.61 -16.16
N ASN A 414 43.35 -17.45 -15.01
CA ASN A 414 42.74 -17.55 -13.67
C ASN A 414 41.69 -16.46 -13.38
N VAL A 415 41.66 -15.38 -14.15
CA VAL A 415 40.65 -14.31 -14.02
C VAL A 415 39.69 -14.30 -15.21
N ALA A 416 40.19 -14.54 -16.42
CA ALA A 416 39.38 -14.55 -17.62
C ALA A 416 38.39 -15.73 -17.65
N ARG A 417 38.79 -16.91 -17.16
CA ARG A 417 37.94 -18.12 -17.18
C ARG A 417 36.73 -17.99 -16.24
N PRO A 418 36.89 -17.59 -14.95
CA PRO A 418 35.73 -17.32 -14.10
C PRO A 418 34.83 -16.21 -14.65
N ARG A 419 35.40 -15.14 -15.23
CA ARG A 419 34.62 -14.07 -15.86
C ARG A 419 33.77 -14.58 -17.03
N GLN A 420 34.32 -15.47 -17.86
CA GLN A 420 33.59 -16.10 -18.96
C GLN A 420 32.45 -16.99 -18.44
N VAL A 421 32.70 -17.76 -17.37
CA VAL A 421 31.66 -18.55 -16.69
C VAL A 421 30.55 -17.66 -16.16
N ALA A 422 30.88 -16.53 -15.51
CA ALA A 422 29.88 -15.57 -15.04
C ALA A 422 29.05 -14.97 -16.18
N MET A 423 29.65 -14.67 -17.35
CA MET A 423 28.93 -14.22 -18.54
C MET A 423 28.01 -15.30 -19.12
N TYR A 424 28.48 -16.56 -19.16
CA TYR A 424 27.70 -17.71 -19.59
C TYR A 424 26.47 -17.92 -18.69
N LEU A 425 26.68 -17.96 -17.37
CA LEU A 425 25.60 -18.09 -16.39
C LEU A 425 24.65 -16.90 -16.44
N ALA A 426 25.16 -15.67 -16.61
CA ALA A 426 24.31 -14.49 -16.78
C ALA A 426 23.42 -14.58 -18.02
N LYS A 427 23.90 -15.18 -19.12
CA LYS A 427 23.10 -15.39 -20.32
C LYS A 427 22.04 -16.48 -20.15
N GLN A 428 22.30 -17.47 -19.30
CA GLN A 428 21.41 -18.62 -19.05
C GLN A 428 20.34 -18.32 -18.00
N LEU A 429 20.72 -17.66 -16.91
CA LEU A 429 19.90 -17.50 -15.69
C LEU A 429 19.22 -16.13 -15.58
N THR A 430 19.48 -15.22 -16.52
CA THR A 430 18.89 -13.87 -16.51
C THR A 430 18.23 -13.53 -17.84
N SER A 431 17.23 -12.63 -17.80
CA SER A 431 16.55 -12.13 -19.00
C SER A 431 17.30 -10.98 -19.70
N ARG A 432 18.59 -10.78 -19.40
CA ARG A 432 19.38 -9.64 -19.90
C ARG A 432 19.95 -9.92 -21.29
N SER A 433 19.99 -8.88 -22.11
CA SER A 433 20.57 -8.93 -23.44
C SER A 433 22.11 -8.99 -23.40
N LEU A 434 22.75 -9.51 -24.45
CA LEU A 434 24.23 -9.56 -24.53
C LEU A 434 24.91 -8.19 -24.32
N PRO A 435 24.39 -7.06 -24.86
CA PRO A 435 24.93 -5.74 -24.57
C PRO A 435 24.79 -5.33 -23.09
N GLU A 436 23.66 -5.62 -22.45
CA GLU A 436 23.45 -5.31 -21.03
C GLU A 436 24.38 -6.12 -20.12
N ILE A 437 24.59 -7.41 -20.46
CA ILE A 437 25.57 -8.24 -19.77
C ILE A 437 26.96 -7.62 -19.93
N GLY A 438 27.37 -7.28 -21.16
CA GLY A 438 28.67 -6.65 -21.45
C GLY A 438 28.94 -5.38 -20.63
N ARG A 439 27.93 -4.51 -20.47
CA ARG A 439 28.00 -3.32 -19.61
C ARG A 439 28.39 -3.63 -18.17
N LYS A 440 27.80 -4.68 -17.59
CA LYS A 440 28.06 -5.11 -16.19
C LYS A 440 29.41 -5.78 -15.97
N PHE A 441 30.13 -6.14 -17.03
CA PHE A 441 31.48 -6.73 -16.97
C PHE A 441 32.58 -5.76 -17.44
N GLY A 442 32.44 -4.47 -17.12
CA GLY A 442 33.40 -3.43 -17.46
C GLY A 442 33.19 -2.83 -18.86
N ASN A 443 31.94 -2.56 -19.25
CA ASN A 443 31.59 -1.96 -20.54
C ASN A 443 32.15 -2.71 -21.76
N ARG A 444 32.07 -4.04 -21.72
CA ARG A 444 32.51 -4.90 -22.82
C ARG A 444 31.48 -4.98 -23.93
N ASP A 445 31.96 -5.15 -25.15
CA ASP A 445 31.09 -5.34 -26.32
C ASP A 445 30.30 -6.64 -26.25
N HIS A 446 29.12 -6.64 -26.85
CA HIS A 446 28.23 -7.81 -26.94
C HIS A 446 28.91 -9.03 -27.59
N THR A 447 29.84 -8.81 -28.52
CA THR A 447 30.66 -9.85 -29.16
C THR A 447 31.56 -10.56 -28.15
N THR A 448 32.09 -9.84 -27.16
CA THR A 448 32.92 -10.43 -26.09
C THR A 448 32.11 -11.41 -25.24
N VAL A 449 30.84 -11.06 -24.95
CA VAL A 449 29.93 -11.94 -24.21
C VAL A 449 29.57 -13.17 -25.05
N MET A 450 29.31 -13.00 -26.35
CA MET A 450 29.06 -14.11 -27.27
C MET A 450 30.25 -15.08 -27.34
N HIS A 451 31.48 -14.56 -27.48
CA HIS A 451 32.70 -15.36 -27.46
C HIS A 451 32.90 -16.09 -26.12
N ALA A 452 32.59 -15.43 -24.99
CA ALA A 452 32.66 -16.06 -23.68
C ALA A 452 31.67 -17.23 -23.56
N VAL A 453 30.43 -17.05 -24.02
CA VAL A 453 29.39 -18.09 -24.01
C VAL A 453 29.84 -19.29 -24.85
N ASN A 454 30.22 -19.07 -26.11
CA ASN A 454 30.67 -20.16 -26.99
C ASN A 454 31.89 -20.89 -26.41
N ARG A 455 32.83 -20.14 -25.83
CA ARG A 455 34.04 -20.72 -25.25
C ARG A 455 33.76 -21.59 -24.03
N VAL A 456 32.81 -21.20 -23.18
CA VAL A 456 32.41 -22.01 -22.02
C VAL A 456 31.70 -23.27 -22.50
N THR A 457 30.78 -23.17 -23.47
CA THR A 457 30.10 -24.34 -24.06
C THR A 457 31.10 -25.36 -24.62
N GLU A 458 32.05 -24.93 -25.46
CA GLU A 458 33.11 -25.80 -26.00
C GLU A 458 33.98 -26.46 -24.92
N LEU A 459 34.24 -25.74 -23.82
CA LEU A 459 35.06 -26.26 -22.72
C LEU A 459 34.30 -27.30 -21.89
N MET A 460 33.00 -27.10 -21.68
CA MET A 460 32.15 -28.08 -20.97
C MET A 460 32.05 -29.40 -21.74
N GLU A 461 32.10 -29.39 -23.08
CA GLU A 461 32.11 -30.61 -23.90
C GLU A 461 33.44 -31.39 -23.80
N ARG A 462 34.56 -30.70 -23.53
CA ARG A 462 35.91 -31.29 -23.57
C ARG A 462 36.47 -31.64 -22.20
N ASP A 463 35.95 -31.03 -21.14
CA ASP A 463 36.47 -31.11 -19.77
C ASP A 463 35.32 -31.34 -18.79
N ALA A 464 35.12 -32.62 -18.42
CA ALA A 464 34.02 -33.04 -17.56
C ALA A 464 34.09 -32.41 -16.15
N ALA A 465 35.29 -32.23 -15.60
CA ALA A 465 35.47 -31.58 -14.30
C ALA A 465 35.06 -30.10 -14.36
N PHE A 466 35.42 -29.40 -15.45
CA PHE A 466 34.98 -28.03 -15.66
C PHE A 466 33.46 -27.94 -15.87
N ALA A 467 32.84 -28.91 -16.53
CA ALA A 467 31.39 -28.97 -16.69
C ALA A 467 30.67 -29.15 -15.33
N GLU A 468 31.18 -30.02 -14.46
CA GLU A 468 30.67 -30.19 -13.10
C GLU A 468 30.78 -28.90 -12.28
N ASP A 469 31.91 -28.17 -12.34
CA ASP A 469 32.07 -26.89 -11.65
C ASP A 469 31.05 -25.84 -12.11
N VAL A 470 30.80 -25.73 -13.42
CA VAL A 470 29.82 -24.79 -13.97
C VAL A 470 28.39 -25.18 -13.58
N GLU A 471 28.08 -26.48 -13.56
CA GLU A 471 26.76 -26.97 -13.19
C GLU A 471 26.49 -26.84 -11.68
N LEU A 472 27.49 -27.07 -10.83
CA LEU A 472 27.43 -26.77 -9.41
C LEU A 472 27.08 -25.29 -9.18
N MET A 473 27.75 -24.40 -9.89
CA MET A 473 27.50 -22.97 -9.81
C MET A 473 26.10 -22.59 -10.28
N ARG A 474 25.61 -23.20 -11.36
CA ARG A 474 24.23 -23.02 -11.83
C ARG A 474 23.23 -23.37 -10.73
N ARG A 475 23.37 -24.55 -10.10
CA ARG A 475 22.48 -25.00 -9.03
C ARG A 475 22.53 -24.10 -7.80
N MET A 476 23.72 -23.64 -7.41
CA MET A 476 23.89 -22.69 -6.29
C MET A 476 23.28 -21.30 -6.54
N LEU A 477 23.03 -20.95 -7.80
CA LEU A 477 22.39 -19.69 -8.20
C LEU A 477 20.88 -19.83 -8.37
N GLU A 478 20.38 -21.04 -8.67
CA GLU A 478 18.95 -21.36 -8.79
C GLU A 478 18.30 -21.70 -7.43
N SER A 479 19.10 -22.10 -6.43
CA SER A 479 18.70 -22.29 -5.03
C SER A 479 18.63 -20.96 -4.26
#